data_AF-A0A8T0RQ10-F1
#
_entry.id   AF-A0A8T0RQ10-F1
#
_cell.length_a   1.000
_cell.length_b   1.000
_cell.length_c   1.000
_cell.angle_alpha   90.00
_cell.angle_beta   90.00
_cell.angle_gamma   90.00
#
_symmetry.space_group_name_H-M   'P 1'
#
loop_
_entity.id
_entity.type
_entity.pdbx_description
1 polymer ?
#
loop_
_entity_poly.entity_id
_entity_poly.type
_entity_poly.pdbx_seq_one_letter_code
_entity_poly.pdbx_strand_id
1 'polypeptide(L)'
;MKKKAEEMHYNVGFLDLQVLSATMIQFQTKIVTETIRKAMEHDFVVGAYNTGGHYVLVIIAMKWDVVWYLDSDKAWPKRKFTDVVTIVNCKPKLAHKTDFPCTQQPSGSMLCGFYVALNILDLLADISIMKKASGMLCEFILKEIIDPNGNFYDGPIDAT
;
A
#
# COMPACT_ATOMS: atom_id res chain seq x y z
N MET A 1 -4.23 28.69 13.06
CA MET A 1 -3.96 27.27 12.72
C MET A 1 -3.34 27.06 11.34
N LYS A 2 -3.36 28.03 10.41
CA LYS A 2 -2.67 27.94 9.10
C LYS A 2 -1.12 27.85 9.16
N LYS A 3 -0.49 28.19 10.28
CA LYS A 3 0.98 28.21 10.46
C LYS A 3 1.66 26.87 10.80
N LYS A 4 0.92 25.74 10.74
CA LYS A 4 1.49 24.39 10.96
C LYS A 4 1.48 23.49 9.71
N ALA A 5 1.02 24.02 8.57
CA ALA A 5 0.90 23.28 7.31
C ALA A 5 1.95 23.68 6.26
N GLU A 6 2.86 24.60 6.61
CA GLU A 6 3.98 24.99 5.74
C GLU A 6 5.08 23.92 5.88
N GLU A 7 5.12 23.04 4.88
CA GLU A 7 6.23 22.12 4.54
C GLU A 7 6.54 20.99 5.53
N MET A 8 5.57 20.11 5.78
CA MET A 8 5.87 18.75 6.23
C MET A 8 6.38 17.90 5.06
N HIS A 9 7.70 17.90 4.85
CA HIS A 9 8.36 16.94 3.95
C HIS A 9 8.27 15.53 4.55
N TYR A 10 7.21 14.82 4.20
CA TYR A 10 7.03 13.43 4.60
C TYR A 10 7.77 12.50 3.65
N ASN A 11 8.56 11.59 4.22
CA ASN A 11 9.16 10.51 3.45
C ASN A 11 8.20 9.31 3.39
N VAL A 12 7.96 8.77 2.19
CA VAL A 12 7.04 7.66 1.97
C VAL A 12 7.77 6.49 1.32
N GLY A 13 7.76 5.35 2.00
CA GLY A 13 8.27 4.08 1.49
C GLY A 13 7.14 3.27 0.86
N PHE A 14 7.43 2.55 -0.22
CA PHE A 14 6.49 1.60 -0.82
C PHE A 14 7.00 0.17 -0.63
N LEU A 15 6.09 -0.73 -0.27
CA LEU A 15 6.35 -2.16 -0.20
C LEU A 15 5.98 -2.82 -1.53
N ASP A 16 6.87 -3.68 -2.01
CA ASP A 16 6.61 -4.54 -3.16
C ASP A 16 5.42 -5.47 -2.87
N LEU A 17 4.52 -5.62 -3.86
CA LEU A 17 3.32 -6.46 -3.77
C LEU A 17 3.65 -7.92 -3.45
N GLN A 18 4.76 -8.44 -3.99
CA GLN A 18 5.18 -9.81 -3.77
C GLN A 18 5.61 -10.01 -2.32
N VAL A 19 6.27 -9.01 -1.72
CA VAL A 19 6.76 -9.08 -0.34
C VAL A 19 5.62 -9.06 0.67
N LEU A 20 4.61 -8.20 0.48
CA LEU A 20 3.48 -8.08 1.41
C LEU A 20 2.32 -9.00 1.00
N SER A 21 2.49 -10.31 1.20
CA SER A 21 1.44 -11.30 0.97
C SER A 21 1.35 -12.31 2.11
N ALA A 22 0.16 -12.86 2.35
CA ALA A 22 -0.07 -13.89 3.37
C ALA A 22 0.88 -15.10 3.18
N THR A 23 1.09 -15.51 1.93
CA THR A 23 2.02 -16.57 1.55
C THR A 23 3.45 -16.23 1.97
N MET A 24 3.94 -15.03 1.62
CA MET A 24 5.31 -14.64 1.97
C MET A 24 5.49 -14.45 3.47
N ILE A 25 4.48 -13.92 4.17
CA ILE A 25 4.50 -13.82 5.63
C ILE A 25 4.59 -15.21 6.27
N GLN A 26 3.88 -16.20 5.74
CA GLN A 26 3.88 -17.56 6.25
C GLN A 26 5.21 -18.29 6.00
N PHE A 27 5.75 -18.22 4.78
CA PHE A 27 6.91 -19.04 4.38
C PHE A 27 8.25 -18.32 4.49
N GLN A 28 8.26 -16.99 4.46
CA GLN A 28 9.47 -16.16 4.45
C GLN A 28 9.40 -15.04 5.50
N THR A 29 8.79 -15.32 6.66
CA THR A 29 8.52 -14.31 7.72
C THR A 29 9.72 -13.41 8.03
N LYS A 30 10.92 -13.99 8.21
CA LYS A 30 12.13 -13.22 8.54
C LYS A 30 12.49 -12.19 7.47
N ILE A 31 12.37 -12.56 6.20
CA ILE A 31 12.67 -11.68 5.06
C ILE A 31 11.63 -10.56 4.99
N VAL A 32 10.35 -10.90 5.14
CA VAL A 32 9.25 -9.92 5.14
C VAL A 32 9.39 -8.95 6.31
N THR A 33 9.61 -9.45 7.54
CA THR A 33 9.82 -8.61 8.73
C THR A 33 10.99 -7.65 8.54
N GLU A 34 12.14 -8.12 8.03
CA GLU A 34 13.31 -7.27 7.82
C GLU A 34 13.07 -6.21 6.73
N THR A 35 12.36 -6.57 5.67
CA THR A 35 12.01 -5.63 4.59
C THR A 35 11.07 -4.54 5.10
N ILE A 36 10.05 -4.92 5.86
CA ILE A 36 9.12 -3.98 6.49
C ILE A 36 9.84 -3.10 7.51
N ARG A 37 10.73 -3.67 8.33
CA ARG A 37 11.54 -2.92 9.30
C ARG A 37 12.36 -1.83 8.64
N LYS A 38 13.01 -2.13 7.50
CA LYS A 38 13.76 -1.13 6.71
C LYS A 38 12.82 -0.07 6.12
N ALA A 39 11.66 -0.48 5.60
CA ALA A 39 10.68 0.47 5.08
C ALA A 39 10.17 1.42 6.18
N MET A 40 10.01 0.95 7.41
CA MET A 40 9.58 1.74 8.58
C MET A 40 10.58 2.83 9.02
N GLU A 41 11.74 2.98 8.36
CA GLU A 41 12.58 4.18 8.47
C GLU A 41 11.94 5.42 7.80
N HIS A 42 10.88 5.23 7.02
CA HIS A 42 10.07 6.30 6.41
C HIS A 42 8.96 6.76 7.37
N ASP A 43 8.46 7.99 7.20
CA ASP A 43 7.34 8.50 8.00
C ASP A 43 6.06 7.71 7.75
N PHE A 44 5.87 7.27 6.51
CA PHE A 44 4.77 6.43 6.07
C PHE A 44 5.29 5.29 5.21
N VAL A 45 4.72 4.11 5.37
CA VAL A 45 4.93 2.96 4.49
C VAL A 45 3.61 2.53 3.90
N VAL A 46 3.56 2.41 2.58
CA VAL A 46 2.36 2.05 1.83
C VAL A 46 2.60 0.71 1.15
N GLY A 47 1.68 -0.24 1.35
CA GLY A 47 1.79 -1.57 0.77
C GLY A 47 0.43 -2.14 0.38
N ALA A 48 0.39 -2.76 -0.79
CA ALA A 48 -0.75 -3.55 -1.22
C ALA A 48 -0.61 -4.97 -0.64
N TYR A 49 -1.41 -5.29 0.39
CA TYR A 49 -1.36 -6.58 1.06
C TYR A 49 -2.28 -7.59 0.38
N ASN A 50 -1.69 -8.67 -0.14
CA ASN A 50 -2.45 -9.80 -0.69
C ASN A 50 -2.78 -10.81 0.41
N THR A 51 -4.06 -10.97 0.74
CA THR A 51 -4.54 -11.90 1.77
C THR A 51 -4.63 -13.37 1.29
N GLY A 52 -4.10 -13.69 0.10
CA GLY A 52 -4.28 -14.98 -0.58
C GLY A 52 -5.48 -15.06 -1.54
N GLY A 53 -5.97 -13.91 -2.03
CA GLY A 53 -7.15 -13.85 -2.93
C GLY A 53 -7.92 -12.53 -2.87
N HIS A 54 -7.56 -11.63 -1.96
CA HIS A 54 -8.11 -10.28 -1.85
C HIS A 54 -6.97 -9.31 -1.56
N TYR A 55 -7.03 -8.11 -2.13
CA TYR A 55 -6.04 -7.06 -1.91
C TYR A 55 -6.61 -6.00 -0.97
N VAL A 56 -5.83 -5.66 0.06
CA VAL A 56 -6.14 -4.61 1.02
C VAL A 56 -4.97 -3.64 1.05
N LEU A 57 -5.26 -2.34 1.06
CA LEU A 57 -4.22 -1.33 1.20
C LEU A 57 -3.84 -1.21 2.68
N VAL A 58 -2.55 -1.36 2.98
CA VAL A 58 -1.97 -1.19 4.32
C VAL A 58 -1.12 0.07 4.34
N ILE A 59 -1.38 0.93 5.32
CA ILE A 59 -0.62 2.16 5.55
C ILE A 59 -0.04 2.09 6.96
N ILE A 60 1.28 2.02 7.09
CA ILE A 60 2.00 2.09 8.36
C ILE A 60 2.45 3.53 8.54
N ALA A 61 1.80 4.29 9.42
CA ALA A 61 2.13 5.67 9.73
C ALA A 61 3.00 5.73 10.98
N MET A 62 4.32 5.67 10.79
CA MET A 62 5.31 5.66 11.86
C MET A 62 5.24 6.93 12.71
N LYS A 63 4.97 8.08 12.11
CA LYS A 63 4.85 9.34 12.84
C LYS A 63 3.67 9.39 13.80
N TRP A 64 2.62 8.60 13.55
CA TRP A 64 1.35 8.65 14.29
C TRP A 64 1.08 7.36 15.07
N ASP A 65 2.07 6.48 15.17
CA ASP A 65 2.00 5.20 15.88
C ASP A 65 0.77 4.35 15.48
N VAL A 66 0.41 4.34 14.18
CA VAL A 66 -0.82 3.70 13.70
C VAL A 66 -0.63 2.97 12.38
N VAL A 67 -1.35 1.86 12.21
CA VAL A 67 -1.49 1.11 10.97
C VAL A 67 -2.94 1.15 10.54
N TRP A 68 -3.22 1.58 9.32
CA TRP A 68 -4.55 1.52 8.71
C TRP A 68 -4.66 0.43 7.66
N TYR A 69 -5.85 -0.16 7.61
CA TYR A 69 -6.25 -1.14 6.61
C TYR A 69 -7.43 -0.57 5.84
N LEU A 70 -7.22 -0.30 4.56
CA LEU A 70 -8.24 0.19 3.65
C LEU A 70 -8.71 -0.99 2.81
N ASP A 71 -9.83 -1.56 3.26
CA ASP A 71 -10.50 -2.69 2.62
C ASP A 71 -11.70 -2.20 1.82
N SER A 72 -11.61 -2.29 0.49
CA SER A 72 -12.65 -1.81 -0.42
C SER A 72 -13.89 -2.70 -0.43
N ASP A 73 -13.86 -3.88 0.22
CA ASP A 73 -14.97 -4.82 0.22
C ASP A 73 -15.50 -5.13 1.63
N LYS A 74 -16.51 -4.35 2.05
CA LYS A 74 -17.24 -4.56 3.30
C LYS A 74 -18.06 -5.86 3.37
N ALA A 75 -18.28 -6.55 2.25
CA ALA A 75 -18.96 -7.84 2.27
C ALA A 75 -18.04 -8.96 2.79
N TRP A 76 -16.72 -8.75 2.76
CA TRP A 76 -15.79 -9.68 3.38
C TRP A 76 -15.88 -9.64 4.91
N PRO A 77 -15.79 -10.80 5.58
CA PRO A 77 -15.73 -10.85 7.03
C PRO A 77 -14.61 -9.97 7.59
N LYS A 78 -14.89 -9.23 8.65
CA LYS A 78 -13.90 -8.38 9.32
C LYS A 78 -12.64 -9.19 9.66
N ARG A 79 -11.54 -8.86 9.00
CA ARG A 79 -10.23 -9.48 9.23
C ARG A 79 -9.56 -8.85 10.45
N LYS A 80 -8.86 -9.69 11.21
CA LYS A 80 -8.04 -9.24 12.35
C LYS A 80 -6.61 -8.88 11.95
N PHE A 81 -6.20 -9.19 10.71
CA PHE A 81 -4.86 -8.93 10.15
C PHE A 81 -3.72 -9.36 11.09
N THR A 82 -3.89 -10.48 11.80
CA THR A 82 -2.97 -10.95 12.86
C THR A 82 -1.57 -11.23 12.34
N ASP A 83 -1.45 -11.63 11.08
CA ASP A 83 -0.20 -11.84 10.37
C ASP A 83 0.54 -10.52 10.13
N VAL A 84 -0.14 -9.49 9.65
CA VAL A 84 0.43 -8.14 9.51
C VAL A 84 0.77 -7.54 10.87
N VAL A 85 -0.07 -7.72 11.90
CA VAL A 85 0.23 -7.31 13.28
C VAL A 85 1.53 -7.96 13.79
N THR A 86 1.78 -9.21 13.41
CA THR A 86 2.98 -9.95 13.84
C THR A 86 4.25 -9.41 13.19
N ILE A 87 4.23 -9.12 11.90
CA ILE A 87 5.42 -8.65 11.16
C ILE A 87 5.71 -7.16 11.36
N VAL A 88 4.70 -6.34 11.66
CA VAL A 88 4.83 -4.89 11.95
C VAL A 88 5.09 -4.64 13.45
N ASN A 89 5.33 -5.70 14.22
CA ASN A 89 5.52 -5.63 15.67
C ASN A 89 6.81 -4.89 16.06
N CYS A 90 6.69 -3.59 16.31
CA CYS A 90 7.77 -2.72 16.76
C CYS A 90 7.51 -2.17 18.17
N LYS A 91 8.51 -1.48 18.74
CA LYS A 91 8.41 -0.77 20.01
C LYS A 91 8.66 0.74 19.77
N PRO A 92 7.73 1.65 20.13
CA PRO A 92 6.42 1.39 20.73
C PRO A 92 5.46 0.63 19.80
N LYS A 93 4.46 -0.05 20.38
CA LYS A 93 3.49 -0.86 19.62
C LYS A 93 2.51 0.06 18.88
N LEU A 94 2.35 -0.15 17.57
CA LEU A 94 1.42 0.61 16.74
C LEU A 94 -0.05 0.19 17.01
N ALA A 95 -0.95 1.17 16.94
CA ALA A 95 -2.39 0.93 16.96
C ALA A 95 -2.87 0.45 15.57
N HIS A 96 -3.66 -0.62 15.51
CA HIS A 96 -4.17 -1.17 14.24
C HIS A 96 -5.65 -0.78 14.05
N LYS A 97 -5.98 -0.16 12.92
CA LYS A 97 -7.31 0.40 12.63
C LYS A 97 -7.86 -0.10 11.29
N THR A 98 -9.04 -0.71 11.35
CA THR A 98 -9.73 -1.30 10.18
C THR A 98 -11.00 -0.54 9.78
N ASP A 99 -11.25 0.60 10.42
CA ASP A 99 -12.42 1.45 10.24
C ASP A 99 -12.12 2.70 9.41
N PHE A 100 -10.94 2.79 8.79
CA PHE A 100 -10.56 3.94 7.99
C PHE A 100 -11.46 4.03 6.74
N PRO A 101 -12.06 5.19 6.44
CA PRO A 101 -12.88 5.36 5.25
C PRO A 101 -12.07 5.11 3.97
N CYS A 102 -12.59 4.30 3.06
CA CYS A 102 -12.02 4.11 1.72
C CYS A 102 -13.12 3.86 0.69
N THR A 103 -12.80 4.14 -0.57
CA THR A 103 -13.73 3.94 -1.68
C THR A 103 -14.08 2.45 -1.79
N GLN A 104 -15.38 2.16 -1.82
CA GLN A 104 -15.89 0.79 -1.79
C GLN A 104 -16.12 0.26 -3.20
N GLN A 105 -15.72 -0.98 -3.41
CA GLN A 105 -15.99 -1.69 -4.65
C GLN A 105 -17.44 -2.17 -4.71
N PRO A 106 -18.02 -2.35 -5.91
CA PRO A 106 -19.31 -3.03 -6.04
C PRO A 106 -19.25 -4.43 -5.41
N SER A 107 -20.30 -4.79 -4.67
CA SER A 107 -20.35 -6.09 -4.00
C SER A 107 -20.24 -7.24 -5.00
N GLY A 108 -19.40 -8.22 -4.69
CA GLY A 108 -19.14 -9.39 -5.56
C GLY A 108 -18.19 -9.12 -6.74
N SER A 109 -17.65 -7.91 -6.87
CA SER A 109 -16.66 -7.62 -7.90
C SER A 109 -15.25 -8.11 -7.53
N MET A 110 -14.40 -8.33 -8.55
CA MET A 110 -12.99 -8.73 -8.37
C MET A 110 -12.03 -7.54 -8.56
N LEU A 111 -12.45 -6.35 -8.13
CA LEU A 111 -11.73 -5.09 -8.41
C LEU A 111 -10.80 -4.64 -7.28
N CYS A 112 -10.56 -5.49 -6.26
CA CYS A 112 -9.84 -5.09 -5.06
C CYS A 112 -8.45 -4.49 -5.35
N GLY A 113 -7.71 -5.06 -6.32
CA GLY A 113 -6.42 -4.52 -6.76
C GLY A 113 -6.53 -3.12 -7.39
N PHE A 114 -7.57 -2.88 -8.19
CA PHE A 114 -7.85 -1.55 -8.75
C PHE A 114 -8.17 -0.54 -7.64
N TYR A 115 -9.01 -0.92 -6.67
CA TYR A 115 -9.35 -0.04 -5.55
C TYR A 115 -8.17 0.23 -4.63
N VAL A 116 -7.24 -0.71 -4.47
CA VAL A 116 -5.97 -0.44 -3.79
C VAL A 116 -5.19 0.65 -4.51
N ALA A 117 -5.01 0.55 -5.84
CA ALA A 117 -4.33 1.57 -6.62
C ALA A 117 -5.03 2.93 -6.56
N LEU A 118 -6.37 2.95 -6.66
CA LEU A 118 -7.18 4.16 -6.53
C LEU A 118 -6.99 4.83 -5.16
N ASN A 119 -7.09 4.07 -4.06
CA ASN A 119 -6.89 4.62 -2.73
C ASN A 119 -5.43 5.08 -2.50
N ILE A 120 -4.43 4.47 -3.14
CA ILE A 120 -3.04 4.99 -3.14
C ILE A 120 -2.98 6.34 -3.86
N LEU A 121 -3.59 6.46 -5.05
CA LEU A 121 -3.62 7.72 -5.79
C LEU A 121 -4.32 8.82 -5.01
N ASP A 122 -5.49 8.53 -4.41
CA ASP A 122 -6.22 9.47 -3.57
C ASP A 122 -5.38 9.89 -2.34
N LEU A 123 -4.73 8.93 -1.68
CA LEU A 123 -3.82 9.20 -0.56
C LEU A 123 -2.65 10.12 -0.98
N LEU A 124 -2.00 9.84 -2.10
CA LEU A 124 -0.88 10.65 -2.60
C LEU A 124 -1.33 12.03 -3.08
N ALA A 125 -2.55 12.13 -3.62
CA ALA A 125 -3.18 13.39 -3.99
C ALA A 125 -3.54 14.21 -2.75
N ASP A 126 -4.02 13.59 -1.67
CA ASP A 126 -4.32 14.25 -0.39
C ASP A 126 -3.06 14.62 0.39
N ILE A 127 -1.98 13.84 0.28
CA ILE A 127 -0.63 14.17 0.80
C ILE A 127 0.02 15.28 -0.04
N SER A 128 -0.73 16.31 -0.45
CA SER A 128 -0.33 17.50 -1.24
C SER A 128 0.74 18.42 -0.61
N ILE A 129 1.85 17.87 -0.14
CA ILE A 129 3.22 18.29 -0.50
C ILE A 129 3.78 17.38 -1.62
N MET A 130 3.16 16.23 -1.91
CA MET A 130 3.55 15.20 -2.90
C MET A 130 2.83 15.29 -4.26
N LYS A 131 2.08 16.37 -4.53
CA LYS A 131 1.43 16.63 -5.84
C LYS A 131 2.37 16.55 -7.05
N LYS A 132 3.68 16.75 -6.86
CA LYS A 132 4.70 16.51 -7.90
C LYS A 132 4.96 15.02 -8.17
N ALA A 133 4.88 14.16 -7.16
CA ALA A 133 5.15 12.73 -7.27
C ALA A 133 4.01 11.95 -7.92
N SER A 134 2.75 12.36 -7.72
CA SER A 134 1.60 11.79 -8.44
C SER A 134 1.73 11.98 -9.95
N GLY A 135 2.20 13.16 -10.40
CA GLY A 135 2.50 13.39 -11.82
C GLY A 135 3.57 12.45 -12.37
N MET A 136 4.67 12.25 -11.63
CA MET A 136 5.77 11.36 -12.04
C MET A 136 5.40 9.87 -11.98
N LEU A 137 4.59 9.43 -11.00
CA LEU A 137 4.10 8.05 -10.90
C LEU A 137 3.07 7.75 -11.98
N CYS A 138 2.18 8.69 -12.28
CA CYS A 138 1.24 8.56 -13.39
C CYS A 138 2.00 8.51 -14.72
N GLU A 139 3.03 9.34 -14.89
CA GLU A 139 3.91 9.31 -16.06
C GLU A 139 4.71 8.01 -16.17
N PHE A 140 5.23 7.46 -15.07
CA PHE A 140 5.92 6.17 -15.04
C PHE A 140 4.99 5.00 -15.39
N ILE A 141 3.80 4.94 -14.78
CA ILE A 141 2.80 3.89 -15.07
C ILE A 141 2.32 3.98 -16.52
N LEU A 142 2.11 5.19 -17.04
CA LEU A 142 1.71 5.43 -18.44
C LEU A 142 2.85 5.28 -19.46
N LYS A 143 4.11 5.14 -19.03
CA LYS A 143 5.26 4.92 -19.93
C LYS A 143 5.81 3.51 -19.86
N GLU A 144 5.83 2.89 -18.67
CA GLU A 144 6.47 1.60 -18.44
C GLU A 144 5.48 0.44 -18.30
N ILE A 145 4.22 0.69 -17.94
CA ILE A 145 3.21 -0.38 -17.76
C ILE A 145 2.19 -0.39 -18.91
N ILE A 146 1.90 0.78 -19.47
CA ILE A 146 0.97 0.95 -20.58
C ILE A 146 1.75 1.64 -21.70
N ASP A 147 2.15 0.92 -22.75
CA ASP A 147 2.53 1.55 -24.03
C ASP A 147 1.41 2.56 -24.39
N PRO A 148 1.68 3.78 -24.88
CA PRO A 148 0.62 4.72 -25.32
C PRO A 148 -0.41 4.12 -26.30
N ASN A 149 -0.15 2.95 -26.89
CA ASN A 149 -1.10 2.17 -27.69
C ASN A 149 -1.97 1.16 -26.89
N GLY A 150 -1.81 1.05 -25.56
CA GLY A 150 -2.60 0.19 -24.69
C GLY A 150 -2.11 -1.25 -24.53
N ASN A 151 -0.90 -1.58 -24.96
CA ASN A 151 -0.32 -2.91 -24.79
C ASN A 151 0.38 -3.04 -23.43
N PHE A 152 0.18 -4.17 -22.76
CA PHE A 152 0.90 -4.50 -21.53
C PHE A 152 2.38 -4.74 -21.84
N TYR A 153 3.25 -4.40 -20.89
CA TYR A 153 4.66 -4.78 -20.96
C TYR A 153 4.81 -6.30 -20.78
N ASP A 154 4.91 -7.02 -21.90
CA ASP A 154 5.45 -8.36 -21.92
C ASP A 154 6.97 -8.21 -21.80
N GLY A 155 7.56 -8.61 -20.67
CA GLY A 155 9.00 -8.52 -20.42
C GLY A 155 9.84 -9.17 -21.54
N PRO A 156 11.19 -9.04 -21.51
CA PRO A 156 12.02 -9.62 -22.56
C PRO A 156 11.66 -11.10 -22.76
N ILE A 157 11.12 -11.41 -23.93
CA ILE A 157 10.95 -12.77 -24.39
C ILE A 157 12.37 -13.24 -24.64
N ASP A 158 12.92 -13.99 -23.70
CA ASP A 158 14.16 -14.71 -23.92
C ASP A 158 13.91 -15.70 -25.06
N ALA A 159 14.19 -15.25 -26.27
CA ALA A 159 14.46 -16.11 -27.40
C ALA A 159 15.81 -16.77 -27.13
N THR A 160 15.74 -18.10 -26.93
CA THR A 160 16.80 -19.10 -27.14
C THR A 160 18.14 -18.62 -27.67
#